data_AF-A0A3S5JVG4-F1
#
_entry.id   AF-A0A3S5JVG4-F1
#
_cell.length_a   1.000
_cell.length_b   1.000
_cell.length_c   1.000
_cell.angle_alpha   90.00
_cell.angle_beta   90.00
_cell.angle_gamma   90.00
#
_symmetry.space_group_name_H-M   'P 1'
#
loop_
_entity.id
_entity.type
_entity.pdbx_description
1 polymer ?
#
loop_
_entity_poly.entity_id
_entity_poly.type
_entity_poly.pdbx_seq_one_letter_code
_entity_poly.pdbx_strand_id
1 'polypeptide(L)'
;MGSPVLGCSLALGSPLNTDPLPDYFVKAELRIGWTTVDSLEAAKKLSCQLVESGLAACVQIESLVGSVYRWEGKVRQVPEWRLVVKFVAAKGAEIEALIEAQHPYECPQWIVLRPESVSDRYLAWVTGSHP
;
A
#
# COMPACT_ATOMS: atom_id res chain seq x y z
N MET A 1 -60.97 -2.18 -8.57
CA MET A 1 -61.07 -2.61 -7.15
C MET A 1 -60.20 -3.85 -7.03
N GLY A 2 -59.05 -3.94 -6.37
CA GLY A 2 -58.27 -3.09 -5.46
C GLY A 2 -57.31 -4.10 -4.80
N SER A 3 -56.06 -4.13 -5.26
CA SER A 3 -55.02 -5.12 -4.90
C SER A 3 -54.66 -5.04 -3.39
N PRO A 4 -54.32 -6.15 -2.71
CA PRO A 4 -53.81 -6.09 -1.34
C PRO A 4 -52.32 -5.72 -1.38
N VAL A 5 -51.97 -4.57 -0.80
CA VAL A 5 -50.56 -4.19 -0.60
C VAL A 5 -50.12 -4.68 0.77
N LEU A 6 -49.09 -5.52 0.77
CA LEU A 6 -48.37 -6.03 1.94
C LEU A 6 -47.97 -4.88 2.88
N GLY A 7 -48.28 -5.01 4.17
CA GLY A 7 -47.74 -4.17 5.23
C GLY A 7 -46.25 -4.43 5.39
N CYS A 8 -45.43 -3.44 5.02
CA CYS A 8 -44.01 -3.41 5.32
C CYS A 8 -43.85 -2.98 6.78
N SER A 9 -43.67 -3.95 7.69
CA SER A 9 -43.34 -3.68 9.09
C SER A 9 -41.84 -3.39 9.18
N LEU A 10 -41.50 -2.11 9.32
CA LEU A 10 -40.17 -1.64 9.69
C LEU A 10 -39.86 -2.09 11.11
N ALA A 11 -39.09 -3.17 11.25
CA ALA A 11 -38.44 -3.50 12.52
C ALA A 11 -37.21 -2.59 12.69
N LEU A 12 -37.31 -1.75 13.71
CA LEU A 12 -36.29 -0.84 14.21
C LEU A 12 -34.97 -1.57 14.53
N GLY A 13 -33.87 -0.94 14.11
CA GLY A 13 -32.48 -1.05 14.59
C GLY A 13 -32.08 -2.28 15.41
N SER A 14 -31.36 -3.21 14.77
CA SER A 14 -30.44 -4.08 15.50
C SER A 14 -29.31 -3.23 16.09
N PRO A 15 -28.92 -3.44 17.36
CA PRO A 15 -27.80 -2.71 17.95
C PRO A 15 -26.53 -3.05 17.16
N LEU A 16 -25.71 -2.02 16.89
CA LEU A 16 -24.36 -2.18 16.38
C LEU A 16 -23.64 -3.17 17.30
N ASN A 17 -23.28 -4.32 16.76
CA ASN A 17 -22.61 -5.38 17.48
C ASN A 17 -21.31 -4.83 18.09
N THR A 18 -21.15 -4.94 19.42
CA THR A 18 -19.96 -4.48 20.16
C THR A 18 -18.94 -5.60 20.37
N ASP A 19 -19.07 -6.72 19.65
CA ASP A 19 -18.04 -7.75 19.64
C ASP A 19 -16.70 -7.13 19.17
N PRO A 20 -15.57 -7.44 19.85
CA PRO A 20 -14.27 -7.07 19.32
C PRO A 20 -14.14 -7.65 17.91
N LEU A 21 -13.79 -6.79 16.96
CA LEU A 21 -13.60 -7.17 15.57
C LEU A 21 -12.68 -8.41 15.50
N PRO A 22 -13.00 -9.42 14.66
CA PRO A 22 -12.18 -10.62 14.57
C PRO A 22 -10.74 -10.23 14.21
N ASP A 23 -9.77 -10.98 14.74
CA ASP A 23 -8.31 -10.74 14.66
C ASP A 23 -7.79 -10.46 13.24
N TYR A 24 -8.56 -10.87 12.22
CA TYR A 24 -8.44 -10.46 10.81
C TYR A 24 -8.29 -8.94 10.60
N PHE A 25 -8.95 -8.10 11.42
CA PHE A 25 -8.89 -6.64 11.27
C PHE A 25 -7.59 -6.03 11.79
N VAL A 26 -6.85 -6.70 12.68
CA VAL A 26 -5.56 -6.20 13.21
C VAL A 26 -4.42 -6.38 12.18
N LYS A 27 -4.55 -7.33 11.25
CA LYS A 27 -3.65 -7.44 10.07
C LYS A 27 -3.83 -6.31 9.05
N ALA A 28 -4.80 -5.42 9.26
CA ALA A 28 -5.09 -4.30 8.37
C ALA A 28 -4.08 -3.15 8.45
N GLU A 29 -3.05 -3.23 9.30
CA GLU A 29 -2.05 -2.16 9.44
C GLU A 29 -0.91 -2.25 8.42
N LEU A 30 -0.43 -3.44 8.05
CA LEU A 30 0.68 -3.54 7.11
C LEU A 30 0.22 -3.24 5.66
N ARG A 31 1.04 -2.49 4.92
CA ARG A 31 0.92 -2.28 3.48
C ARG A 31 2.22 -2.60 2.77
N ILE A 32 2.10 -3.07 1.54
CA ILE A 32 3.23 -3.29 0.63
C ILE A 32 3.04 -2.38 -0.58
N GLY A 33 3.92 -1.40 -0.75
CA GLY A 33 3.91 -0.45 -1.87
C GLY A 33 4.96 -0.80 -2.92
N TRP A 34 4.62 -0.64 -4.19
CA TRP A 34 5.52 -0.82 -5.32
C TRP A 34 5.69 0.49 -6.10
N THR A 35 6.94 0.81 -6.41
CA THR A 35 7.33 1.80 -7.43
C THR A 35 8.55 1.29 -8.20
N THR A 36 8.86 1.89 -9.34
CA THR A 36 10.07 1.62 -10.12
C THR A 36 10.82 2.91 -10.44
N VAL A 37 12.15 2.85 -10.42
CA VAL A 37 13.03 3.99 -10.75
C VAL A 37 14.07 3.59 -11.80
N ASP A 38 14.66 4.61 -12.44
CA ASP A 38 15.56 4.47 -13.60
C ASP A 38 17.01 4.06 -13.28
N SER A 39 17.37 4.04 -11.99
CA SER A 39 18.75 3.83 -11.57
C SER A 39 18.86 3.25 -10.18
N LEU A 40 19.95 2.51 -9.93
CA LEU A 40 20.27 2.01 -8.59
C LEU A 40 20.52 3.16 -7.59
N GLU A 41 21.04 4.29 -8.05
CA GLU A 41 21.27 5.47 -7.20
C GLU A 41 19.94 6.06 -6.72
N ALA A 42 18.99 6.32 -7.63
CA ALA A 42 17.64 6.75 -7.27
C ALA A 42 16.96 5.73 -6.34
N ALA A 43 17.12 4.43 -6.61
CA ALA A 43 16.56 3.36 -5.79
C ALA A 43 17.07 3.41 -4.35
N LYS A 44 18.40 3.54 -4.18
CA LYS A 44 19.03 3.65 -2.86
C LYS A 44 18.61 4.92 -2.14
N LYS A 45 18.65 6.07 -2.83
CA LYS A 45 18.29 7.37 -2.26
C LYS A 45 16.87 7.37 -1.72
N LEU A 46 15.90 7.00 -2.56
CA LEU A 46 14.49 6.98 -2.17
C LEU A 46 14.21 5.95 -1.05
N SER A 47 14.85 4.78 -1.12
CA SER A 47 14.74 3.75 -0.08
C SER A 47 15.26 4.24 1.27
N CYS A 48 16.44 4.86 1.30
CA CYS A 48 17.02 5.42 2.53
C CYS A 48 16.12 6.52 3.10
N GLN A 49 15.67 7.47 2.27
CA GLN A 49 14.80 8.55 2.71
C GLN A 49 13.49 8.05 3.34
N LEU A 50 12.86 7.05 2.73
CA LEU A 50 11.62 6.45 3.26
C LEU A 50 11.81 5.83 4.66
N VAL A 51 12.96 5.16 4.88
CA VAL A 51 13.27 4.51 6.16
C VAL A 51 13.75 5.51 7.20
N GLU A 52 14.67 6.41 6.84
CA GLU A 52 15.21 7.44 7.74
C GLU A 52 14.13 8.41 8.23
N SER A 53 13.11 8.67 7.41
CA SER A 53 11.95 9.50 7.78
C SER A 53 10.92 8.76 8.65
N GLY A 54 11.14 7.47 8.96
CA GLY A 54 10.21 6.64 9.72
C GLY A 54 8.89 6.36 8.99
N LEU A 55 8.82 6.59 7.68
CA LEU A 55 7.62 6.36 6.88
C LEU A 55 7.48 4.89 6.50
N ALA A 56 8.59 4.23 6.17
CA ALA A 56 8.65 2.80 5.90
C ALA A 56 9.53 2.09 6.93
N ALA A 57 9.13 0.89 7.35
CA ALA A 57 9.97 0.04 8.19
C ALA A 57 11.07 -0.65 7.36
N CYS A 58 10.77 -1.01 6.11
CA CYS A 58 11.69 -1.70 5.22
C CYS A 58 11.41 -1.33 3.76
N VAL A 59 12.48 -1.26 2.96
CA VAL A 59 12.38 -1.25 1.50
C VAL A 59 13.31 -2.33 0.94
N GLN A 60 12.80 -3.18 0.06
CA GLN A 60 13.62 -4.07 -0.75
C GLN A 60 13.84 -3.44 -2.12
N ILE A 61 15.07 -3.54 -2.64
CA ILE A 61 15.44 -3.10 -3.99
C ILE A 61 15.63 -4.36 -4.83
N GLU A 62 14.79 -4.52 -5.85
CA GLU A 62 14.92 -5.57 -6.85
C GLU A 62 15.53 -4.95 -8.12
N SER A 63 16.69 -5.46 -8.53
CA SER A 63 17.47 -4.88 -9.62
C SER A 63 17.13 -5.45 -10.99
N LEU A 64 17.28 -4.61 -12.03
CA LEU A 64 17.23 -5.00 -13.44
C LEU A 64 15.92 -5.66 -13.86
N VAL A 65 14.82 -5.08 -13.41
CA VAL A 65 13.48 -5.45 -13.89
C VAL A 65 13.28 -4.86 -15.29
N GLY A 66 12.73 -5.63 -16.23
CA GLY A 66 12.42 -5.14 -17.57
C GLY A 66 11.02 -4.54 -17.63
N SER A 67 10.91 -3.24 -17.88
CA SER A 67 9.62 -2.56 -18.06
C SER A 67 9.32 -2.36 -19.54
N VAL A 68 8.15 -2.85 -19.97
CA VAL A 68 7.67 -2.74 -21.36
C VAL A 68 6.33 -2.02 -21.36
N TYR A 69 6.25 -0.87 -22.02
CA TYR A 69 5.05 -0.04 -22.05
C TYR A 69 4.96 0.76 -23.35
N ARG A 70 3.82 1.41 -23.59
CA ARG A 70 3.62 2.31 -24.74
C ARG A 70 3.73 3.76 -24.27
N TRP A 71 4.58 4.54 -24.93
CA TRP A 71 4.72 5.98 -24.72
C TRP A 71 4.86 6.68 -26.06
N GLU A 72 4.11 7.76 -26.28
CA GLU A 72 4.09 8.53 -27.54
C GLU A 72 3.90 7.63 -28.78
N GLY A 73 3.00 6.66 -28.68
CA GLY A 73 2.69 5.70 -29.76
C GLY A 73 3.77 4.64 -30.01
N LYS A 74 4.89 4.64 -29.30
CA LYS A 74 5.98 3.66 -29.46
C LYS A 74 6.04 2.71 -28.27
N VAL A 75 6.37 1.45 -28.53
CA VAL A 75 6.71 0.50 -27.47
C VAL A 75 8.11 0.83 -26.96
N ARG A 76 8.23 1.03 -25.66
CA ARG A 76 9.48 1.24 -24.94
C ARG A 76 9.82 -0.02 -24.16
N GLN A 77 11.11 -0.29 -24.03
CA GLN A 77 11.66 -1.32 -23.18
C GLN A 77 12.82 -0.69 -22.42
N VAL A 78 12.73 -0.65 -21.10
CA VAL A 78 13.72 0.03 -20.25
C VAL A 78 14.05 -0.86 -19.05
N PRO A 79 15.33 -0.92 -18.62
CA PRO A 79 15.69 -1.52 -17.36
C PRO A 79 15.31 -0.60 -16.20
N GLU A 80 14.78 -1.16 -15.12
CA GLU A 80 14.39 -0.43 -13.92
C GLU A 80 14.79 -1.17 -12.64
N TRP A 81 14.69 -0.46 -11.53
CA TRP A 81 14.81 -1.00 -10.18
C TRP A 81 13.47 -0.88 -9.48
N ARG A 82 12.91 -2.01 -9.03
CA ARG A 82 11.65 -2.02 -8.29
C ARG A 82 11.92 -1.85 -6.80
N LEU A 83 11.22 -0.90 -6.19
CA LEU A 83 11.17 -0.74 -4.75
C LEU A 83 9.94 -1.45 -4.21
N VAL A 84 10.13 -2.28 -3.19
CA VAL A 84 9.05 -2.94 -2.46
C VAL A 84 9.05 -2.43 -1.01
N VAL A 85 8.21 -1.45 -0.75
CA VAL A 85 8.11 -0.68 0.49
C VAL A 85 7.15 -1.35 1.47
N LYS A 86 7.54 -1.57 2.73
CA LYS A 86 6.68 -2.12 3.79
C LYS A 86 6.48 -1.06 4.86
N PHE A 87 5.22 -0.71 5.09
CA PHE A 87 4.85 0.42 5.93
C PHE A 87 3.51 0.19 6.61
N VAL A 88 3.24 0.97 7.65
CA VAL A 88 1.91 0.98 8.30
C VAL A 88 0.94 1.84 7.50
N ALA A 89 -0.32 1.42 7.39
CA ALA A 89 -1.32 2.00 6.50
C ALA A 89 -1.52 3.50 6.72
N ALA A 90 -1.39 3.97 7.98
CA ALA A 90 -1.48 5.39 8.33
C ALA A 90 -0.42 6.27 7.64
N LYS A 91 0.72 5.70 7.22
CA LYS A 91 1.80 6.41 6.52
C LYS A 91 1.61 6.51 5.02
N GLY A 92 0.55 5.94 4.45
CA GLY A 92 0.35 5.86 3.01
C GLY A 92 0.38 7.21 2.29
N ALA A 93 -0.36 8.20 2.79
CA ALA A 93 -0.43 9.52 2.18
C ALA A 93 0.91 10.28 2.25
N GLU A 94 1.61 10.19 3.38
CA GLU A 94 2.94 10.81 3.54
C GLU A 94 3.98 10.17 2.60
N ILE A 95 3.92 8.85 2.42
CA ILE A 95 4.80 8.13 1.49
C ILE A 95 4.51 8.51 0.04
N GLU A 96 3.24 8.55 -0.36
CA GLU A 96 2.84 8.93 -1.71
C GLU A 96 3.34 10.33 -2.06
N ALA A 97 3.14 11.30 -1.15
CA ALA A 97 3.66 12.66 -1.32
C ALA A 97 5.20 12.71 -1.40
N LEU A 98 5.92 11.92 -0.60
CA LEU A 98 7.38 11.84 -0.67
C LEU A 98 7.83 11.25 -2.01
N ILE A 99 7.17 10.18 -2.47
CA ILE A 99 7.45 9.55 -3.76
C ILE A 99 7.26 10.59 -4.86
N GLU A 100 6.09 11.23 -4.96
CA GLU A 100 5.84 12.28 -5.97
C GLU A 100 6.89 13.39 -5.95
N ALA A 101 7.34 13.82 -4.77
CA ALA A 101 8.32 14.90 -4.63
C ALA A 101 9.76 14.50 -4.98
N GLN A 102 10.12 13.22 -4.88
CA GLN A 102 11.50 12.75 -5.04
C GLN A 102 11.71 11.86 -6.27
N HIS A 103 10.64 11.44 -6.95
CA HIS A 103 10.73 10.49 -8.05
C HIS A 103 11.41 11.08 -9.28
N PRO A 104 12.25 10.32 -10.02
CA PRO A 104 12.81 10.78 -11.29
C PRO A 104 11.77 10.89 -12.42
N TYR A 105 10.63 10.23 -12.29
CA TYR A 105 9.56 10.26 -13.29
C TYR A 105 8.44 11.23 -12.90
N GLU A 106 7.90 11.93 -13.89
CA GLU A 106 6.75 12.84 -13.74
C GLU A 106 5.49 12.09 -13.26
N CYS A 107 5.29 10.86 -13.73
CA CYS A 107 4.19 9.99 -13.30
C CYS A 107 4.78 8.70 -12.71
N PRO A 108 5.12 8.67 -11.41
CA PRO A 108 5.60 7.45 -10.76
C PRO A 108 4.54 6.35 -10.78
N GLN A 109 4.97 5.10 -10.94
CA GLN A 109 4.14 3.99 -10.50
C GLN A 109 4.04 4.01 -8.97
N TRP A 110 2.84 4.04 -8.41
CA TRP A 110 2.64 3.76 -6.99
C TRP A 110 1.43 2.84 -6.80
N ILE A 111 1.69 1.60 -6.42
CA ILE A 111 0.65 0.57 -6.25
C ILE A 111 0.76 0.01 -4.84
N VAL A 112 -0.33 0.03 -4.09
CA VAL A 112 -0.36 -0.45 -2.70
C VAL A 112 -1.21 -1.71 -2.58
N LEU A 113 -0.60 -2.76 -2.03
CA LEU A 113 -1.21 -4.05 -1.75
C LEU A 113 -1.45 -4.21 -0.25
N ARG A 114 -2.55 -4.90 0.08
CA ARG A 114 -2.86 -5.36 1.43
C ARG A 114 -2.51 -6.85 1.52
N PRO A 115 -1.56 -7.27 2.37
CA PRO A 115 -1.30 -8.68 2.60
C PRO A 115 -2.50 -9.33 3.33
N GLU A 116 -2.88 -10.54 2.93
CA GLU A 116 -3.91 -11.32 3.63
C GLU A 116 -3.41 -11.83 4.98
N SER A 117 -2.10 -12.14 5.08
CA SER A 117 -1.47 -12.54 6.32
C SER A 117 -0.06 -11.99 6.47
N VAL A 118 0.35 -11.83 7.72
CA VAL A 118 1.68 -11.44 8.17
C VAL A 118 1.94 -12.20 9.48
N SER A 119 3.20 -12.54 9.77
CA SER A 119 3.56 -13.11 11.07
C SER A 119 3.55 -12.05 12.15
N ASP A 120 3.06 -12.39 13.35
CA ASP A 120 2.86 -11.40 14.43
C ASP A 120 4.16 -10.70 14.81
N ARG A 121 5.26 -11.44 14.88
CA ARG A 121 6.59 -10.87 15.17
C ARG A 121 7.03 -9.85 14.13
N TYR A 122 6.75 -10.08 12.85
CA TYR A 122 7.12 -9.14 11.80
C TYR A 122 6.21 -7.91 11.81
N LEU A 123 4.91 -8.11 12.06
CA LEU A 123 3.96 -6.99 12.22
C LEU A 123 4.34 -6.11 13.41
N ALA A 124 4.70 -6.69 14.56
CA ALA A 124 5.18 -5.97 15.74
C ALA A 124 6.44 -5.15 15.42
N TRP A 125 7.37 -5.71 14.64
CA TRP A 125 8.55 -4.96 14.18
C TRP A 125 8.18 -3.77 13.29
N VAL A 126 7.33 -3.97 12.26
CA VAL A 126 6.92 -2.90 11.33
C VAL A 126 6.14 -1.79 12.03
N THR A 127 5.29 -2.14 12.98
CA THR A 127 4.44 -1.18 13.73
C THR A 127 5.18 -0.49 14.87
N GLY A 128 6.46 -0.83 15.11
CA GLY A 128 7.20 -0.30 16.26
C GLY A 128 6.74 -0.86 17.62
N SER A 129 5.91 -1.91 17.62
CA SER A 129 5.38 -2.59 18.82
C SER A 129 6.21 -3.82 19.22
N HIS A 130 7.47 -3.90 18.78
CA HIS A 130 8.40 -4.95 19.19
C HIS A 130 8.91 -4.69 20.62
N PRO A 131 9.17 -5.74 21.42
CA PRO A 131 9.76 -5.58 22.75
C PRO A 131 11.19 -5.05 22.70
#